data_AF-A0A1G4Q2Q0-F1
#
_entry.id   AF-A0A1G4Q2Q0-F1
#
_cell.length_a   1.000
_cell.length_b   1.000
_cell.length_c   1.000
_cell.angle_alpha   90.00
_cell.angle_beta   90.00
_cell.angle_gamma   90.00
#
_symmetry.space_group_name_H-M   'P 1'
#
loop_
_entity.id
_entity.type
_entity.pdbx_description
1 polymer ?
#
loop_
_entity_poly.entity_id
_entity_poly.type
_entity_poly.pdbx_seq_one_letter_code
_entity_poly.pdbx_strand_id
1 'polypeptide(L)'
;MVHASAYKDPHHVMLFFEEIGSLADNEQCLVDRNGYYADLKSNGKVVISGSFWNQDKNFVIVSVSDDDELVQIIENDPAIKQNVLELVKAMPF
;
A
#
# COMPACT_ATOMS: atom_id res chain seq x y z
N MET A 1 -0.74 -0.54 -23.46
CA MET A 1 -0.04 0.73 -23.16
C MET A 1 -0.99 1.55 -22.31
N VAL A 2 -0.81 1.55 -20.98
CA VAL A 2 -1.65 2.34 -20.06
C VAL A 2 -0.98 3.70 -19.88
N HIS A 3 -1.80 4.74 -19.94
CA HIS A 3 -1.44 6.13 -20.11
C HIS A 3 -0.39 6.64 -19.13
N ALA A 4 0.58 7.37 -19.67
CA ALA A 4 1.54 8.14 -18.91
C ALA A 4 0.83 9.24 -18.10
N SER A 5 1.18 9.29 -16.82
CA SER A 5 1.18 10.46 -15.95
C SER A 5 -0.19 11.03 -15.59
N ALA A 6 -0.85 10.40 -14.61
CA ALA A 6 -1.99 11.04 -13.95
C ALA A 6 -1.54 11.99 -12.83
N TYR A 7 -0.32 11.81 -12.28
CA TYR A 7 0.09 12.58 -11.11
C TYR A 7 1.59 12.99 -11.14
N LYS A 8 1.85 14.21 -11.64
CA LYS A 8 3.21 14.83 -11.67
C LYS A 8 3.54 15.68 -10.45
N ASP A 9 2.57 15.89 -9.56
CA ASP A 9 2.67 16.77 -8.40
C ASP A 9 2.41 15.99 -7.11
N PRO A 10 2.86 16.48 -5.94
CA PRO A 10 2.56 15.85 -4.67
C PRO A 10 1.06 15.64 -4.47
N HIS A 11 0.65 14.41 -4.22
CA HIS A 11 -0.76 14.04 -4.12
C HIS A 11 -0.95 12.88 -3.14
N HIS A 12 -2.19 12.62 -2.77
CA HIS A 12 -2.54 11.49 -1.92
C HIS A 12 -3.16 10.37 -2.76
N VAL A 13 -2.80 9.15 -2.42
CA VAL A 13 -3.32 7.94 -3.06
C VAL A 13 -3.79 6.97 -1.99
N MET A 14 -5.02 6.51 -2.13
CA MET A 14 -5.60 5.44 -1.34
C MET A 14 -5.37 4.10 -2.04
N LEU A 15 -4.64 3.21 -1.37
CA LEU A 15 -4.32 1.86 -1.80
C LEU A 15 -5.23 0.87 -1.09
N PHE A 16 -5.78 -0.08 -1.84
CA PHE A 16 -6.62 -1.17 -1.34
C PHE A 16 -5.95 -2.51 -1.63
N PHE A 17 -5.86 -3.34 -0.60
CA PHE A 17 -5.23 -4.65 -0.67
C PHE A 17 -6.23 -5.74 -0.30
N GLU A 18 -6.16 -6.87 -0.99
CA GLU A 18 -6.93 -8.09 -0.69
C GLU A 18 -5.98 -9.26 -0.42
N GLU A 19 -6.46 -10.22 0.35
CA GLU A 19 -5.74 -11.46 0.68
C GLU A 19 -5.77 -12.44 -0.48
N ILE A 20 -4.60 -12.93 -0.88
CA ILE A 20 -4.46 -13.97 -1.91
C ILE A 20 -3.94 -15.30 -1.33
N GLY A 21 -3.54 -15.31 -0.06
CA GLY A 21 -3.07 -16.49 0.67
C GLY A 21 -3.52 -16.49 2.12
N SER A 22 -3.25 -17.60 2.82
CA SER A 22 -3.54 -17.73 4.25
C SER A 22 -2.70 -16.75 5.07
N LEU A 23 -3.33 -15.72 5.65
CA LEU A 23 -2.64 -14.78 6.54
C LEU A 23 -2.07 -15.46 7.79
N ALA A 24 -2.70 -16.52 8.27
CA ALA A 24 -2.31 -17.25 9.47
C ALA A 24 -0.90 -17.87 9.35
N ASP A 25 -0.48 -18.22 8.14
CA ASP A 25 0.83 -18.82 7.89
C ASP A 25 1.92 -17.75 7.59
N ASN A 26 1.52 -16.48 7.51
CA ASN A 26 2.37 -15.36 7.05
C ASN A 26 2.51 -14.26 8.12
N GLU A 27 2.48 -14.63 9.40
CA GLU A 27 2.55 -13.69 10.52
C GLU A 27 3.80 -12.78 10.45
N GLN A 28 4.96 -13.34 10.11
CA GLN A 28 6.19 -12.54 9.96
C GLN A 28 6.08 -11.52 8.82
N CYS A 29 5.44 -11.89 7.70
CA CYS A 29 5.21 -10.98 6.58
C CYS A 29 4.34 -9.78 6.99
N LEU A 30 3.30 -10.03 7.80
CA LEU A 30 2.45 -8.97 8.33
C LEU A 30 3.19 -8.05 9.32
N VAL A 31 4.08 -8.61 10.15
CA VAL A 31 4.95 -7.82 11.04
C VAL A 31 5.88 -6.92 10.23
N ASP A 32 6.54 -7.47 9.21
CA ASP A 32 7.46 -6.72 8.35
C ASP A 32 6.73 -5.60 7.61
N ARG A 33 5.51 -5.88 7.11
CA ARG A 33 4.65 -4.89 6.45
C ARG A 33 4.21 -3.78 7.40
N ASN A 34 3.87 -4.10 8.65
CA ASN A 34 3.55 -3.10 9.66
C ASN A 34 4.75 -2.19 9.94
N GLY A 35 5.96 -2.76 10.04
CA GLY A 35 7.21 -2.00 10.16
C GLY A 35 7.44 -1.07 8.98
N TYR A 36 7.29 -1.59 7.76
CA TYR A 36 7.43 -0.81 6.52
C TYR A 36 6.50 0.42 6.48
N TYR A 37 5.22 0.26 6.77
CA TYR A 37 4.29 1.40 6.77
C TYR A 37 4.45 2.31 8.00
N ALA A 38 4.96 1.81 9.13
CA ALA A 38 5.33 2.64 10.25
C ALA A 38 6.53 3.56 9.92
N ASP A 39 7.52 3.04 9.18
CA ASP A 39 8.66 3.82 8.69
C ASP A 39 8.21 4.86 7.65
N LEU A 40 7.32 4.50 6.73
CA LEU A 40 6.73 5.50 5.82
C LEU A 40 5.93 6.57 6.58
N LYS A 41 5.22 6.19 7.65
CA LYS A 41 4.50 7.13 8.51
C LYS A 41 5.44 8.10 9.24
N SER A 42 6.55 7.60 9.80
CA SER A 42 7.53 8.45 10.49
C SER A 42 8.21 9.44 9.54
N ASN A 43 8.33 9.07 8.25
CA ASN A 43 8.81 9.93 7.17
C ASN A 43 7.72 10.85 6.58
N GLY A 44 6.51 10.87 7.15
CA GLY A 44 5.40 11.73 6.70
C GLY A 44 4.71 11.27 5.41
N LYS A 45 4.98 10.05 4.94
CA LYS A 45 4.42 9.49 3.70
C LYS A 45 3.11 8.75 3.91
N VAL A 46 2.86 8.18 5.08
CA VAL A 46 1.54 7.56 5.39
C VAL A 46 0.69 8.55 6.18
N VAL A 47 -0.49 8.84 5.65
CA VAL A 47 -1.49 9.71 6.32
C VAL A 47 -2.36 8.88 7.26
N ILE A 48 -2.87 7.75 6.76
CA ILE A 48 -3.73 6.84 7.53
C ILE A 48 -3.61 5.42 6.99
N SER A 49 -3.76 4.42 7.86
CA SER A 49 -3.89 3.01 7.50
C SER A 49 -4.93 2.35 8.39
N GLY A 50 -5.59 1.31 7.89
CA GLY A 50 -6.58 0.57 8.64
C GLY A 50 -7.20 -0.56 7.84
N SER A 51 -8.17 -1.23 8.46
CA SER A 51 -8.94 -2.31 7.86
C SER A 51 -10.42 -1.95 7.91
N PHE A 52 -11.16 -2.27 6.86
CA PHE A 52 -12.62 -2.10 6.88
C PHE A 52 -13.25 -3.23 7.70
N TRP A 53 -14.17 -2.89 8.61
CA TRP A 53 -14.79 -3.89 9.49
C TRP A 53 -15.67 -4.92 8.75
N ASN A 54 -16.08 -4.61 7.52
CA ASN A 54 -17.02 -5.41 6.74
C ASN A 54 -16.41 -5.97 5.44
N GLN A 55 -15.12 -5.76 5.21
CA GLN A 55 -14.39 -6.29 4.07
C GLN A 55 -12.98 -6.63 4.54
N ASP A 56 -12.45 -7.78 4.12
CA ASP A 56 -11.03 -8.16 4.33
C ASP A 56 -10.10 -7.31 3.44
N LYS A 57 -10.32 -5.99 3.47
CA LYS A 57 -9.63 -4.98 2.69
C LYS A 57 -8.86 -4.10 3.65
N ASN A 58 -7.55 -4.27 3.59
CA ASN A 58 -6.60 -3.36 4.21
C ASN A 58 -6.44 -2.15 3.29
N PHE A 59 -6.51 -0.95 3.86
CA PHE A 59 -6.25 0.27 3.11
C PHE A 59 -5.11 1.08 3.74
N VAL A 60 -4.37 1.77 2.87
CA VAL A 60 -3.35 2.74 3.27
C VAL A 60 -3.51 3.96 2.39
N ILE A 61 -3.53 5.15 2.98
CA ILE A 61 -3.42 6.42 2.26
C ILE A 61 -1.99 6.91 2.38
N VAL A 62 -1.34 7.07 1.23
CA VAL A 62 0.02 7.58 1.11
C VAL A 62 0.03 8.96 0.45
N SER A 63 0.97 9.80 0.88
CA SER A 63 1.34 11.05 0.24
C SER A 63 2.62 10.79 -0.56
N VAL A 64 2.56 11.03 -1.86
CA VAL A 64 3.67 10.76 -2.80
C VAL A 64 3.99 12.01 -3.61
N SER A 65 5.24 12.22 -3.99
CA SER A 65 5.67 13.35 -4.83
C SER A 65 5.27 13.16 -6.30
N ASP A 66 5.25 11.92 -6.76
CA ASP A 66 5.03 11.54 -8.15
C ASP A 66 4.64 10.05 -8.26
N ASP A 67 4.30 9.64 -9.49
CA ASP A 67 3.92 8.27 -9.82
C ASP A 67 5.05 7.24 -9.59
N ASP A 68 6.33 7.64 -9.70
CA ASP A 68 7.46 6.72 -9.53
C ASP A 68 7.64 6.36 -8.05
N GLU A 69 7.49 7.33 -7.13
CA GLU A 69 7.47 7.08 -5.70
C GLU A 69 6.30 6.16 -5.31
N LEU A 70 5.12 6.35 -5.90
CA LEU A 70 3.98 5.49 -5.68
C LEU A 70 4.28 4.03 -6.07
N VAL A 71 4.85 3.82 -7.25
CA VAL A 71 5.25 2.49 -7.73
C VAL A 71 6.28 1.88 -6.79
N GLN A 72 7.29 2.65 -6.37
CA GLN A 72 8.28 2.18 -5.40
C GLN A 72 7.66 1.77 -4.07
N ILE A 73 6.66 2.50 -3.58
CA ILE A 73 5.96 2.13 -2.34
C ILE A 73 5.23 0.79 -2.50
N ILE A 74 4.52 0.60 -3.62
CA ILE A 74 3.76 -0.62 -3.90
C ILE A 74 4.70 -1.82 -4.09
N GLU A 75 5.73 -1.67 -4.91
CA GLU A 75 6.68 -2.74 -5.21
C GLU A 75 7.52 -3.15 -3.99
N ASN A 76 7.71 -2.24 -3.01
CA ASN A 76 8.44 -2.53 -1.78
C ASN A 76 7.57 -3.00 -0.61
N ASP A 77 6.24 -3.04 -0.76
CA ASP A 77 5.35 -3.63 0.25
C ASP A 77 5.73 -5.12 0.49
N PRO A 78 6.08 -5.50 1.74
CA PRO A 78 6.48 -6.87 2.04
C PRO A 78 5.44 -7.94 1.69
N ALA A 79 4.14 -7.63 1.81
CA ALA A 79 3.08 -8.58 1.49
C ALA A 79 2.81 -8.69 -0.01
N ILE A 80 3.09 -7.64 -0.79
CA ILE A 80 3.11 -7.72 -2.25
C ILE A 80 4.28 -8.58 -2.71
N LYS A 81 5.50 -8.33 -2.20
CA LYS A 81 6.71 -9.09 -2.56
C LYS A 81 6.60 -10.59 -2.27
N GLN A 82 5.94 -10.94 -1.17
CA GLN A 82 5.78 -12.32 -0.73
C GLN A 82 4.50 -12.99 -1.27
N ASN A 83 3.74 -12.32 -2.14
CA ASN A 83 2.45 -12.80 -2.67
C ASN A 83 1.45 -13.21 -1.57
N VAL A 84 1.39 -12.43 -0.49
CA VAL A 84 0.43 -12.62 0.61
C VAL A 84 -0.81 -11.75 0.39
N LEU A 85 -0.59 -10.52 -0.09
CA LEU A 85 -1.63 -9.58 -0.47
C LEU A 85 -1.46 -9.17 -1.93
N GLU A 86 -2.56 -8.75 -2.55
CA GLU A 86 -2.57 -8.14 -3.87
C GLU A 86 -3.13 -6.72 -3.79
N LEU A 87 -2.53 -5.78 -4.53
CA LEU A 87 -3.09 -4.45 -4.72
C LEU A 87 -4.25 -4.53 -5.71
N VAL A 88 -5.48 -4.42 -5.21
CA VAL A 88 -6.68 -4.51 -6.05
C VAL A 88 -7.11 -3.16 -6.62
N LYS A 89 -6.76 -2.06 -5.95
CA LYS A 89 -7.15 -0.72 -6.39
C LYS A 89 -6.23 0.35 -5.83
N ALA A 90 -5.92 1.34 -6.65
CA ALA A 90 -5.30 2.60 -6.25
C ALA A 90 -6.17 3.76 -6.76
N MET A 91 -6.50 4.71 -5.88
CA MET A 91 -7.34 5.87 -6.22
C MET A 91 -6.75 7.16 -5.66
N PRO A 92 -6.82 8.28 -6.39
CA PRO A 92 -6.44 9.58 -5.86
C PRO A 92 -7.38 9.99 -4.71
N PHE A 93 -6.83 10.69 -3.71
CA PHE A 93 -7.53 11.19 -2.53
C PHE A 93 -7.38 12.71 -2.38
#